data_AF-A0A259FQQ5-F1
#
_entry.id   AF-A0A259FQQ5-F1
#
_cell.length_a   1.000
_cell.length_b   1.000
_cell.length_c   1.000
_cell.angle_alpha   90.00
_cell.angle_beta   90.00
_cell.angle_gamma   90.00
#
_symmetry.space_group_name_H-M   'P 1'
#
loop_
_entity.id
_entity.type
_entity.pdbx_description
1 polymer ?
#
loop_
_entity_poly.entity_id
_entity_poly.type
_entity_poly.pdbx_seq_one_letter_code
_entity_poly.pdbx_strand_id
1 'polypeptide(L)'
;MTKYGFGKTVEIPFDDAIVHVTQALQDEGFGILADIDVAGTMKKKLNQDMPPYRILGACNPPLAQRALESEPSIGLLLPCNVVVRQDEAGTVHVEFMDPNAVLELVNKPEITALASEVRQRLERVSVALGGSEEARSTQTDESMAKVKVDTQPMLASMEKIHQAQDPQEQQRLMREHIQQMRETMRSMGGEMHGKCMCCGH
;
A
#
# COMPACT_ATOMS: atom_id res chain seq x y z
N MET A 1 -5.29 17.10 -18.61
CA MET A 1 -5.82 17.03 -17.23
C MET A 1 -7.32 17.27 -17.28
N THR A 2 -8.09 16.50 -16.53
CA THR A 2 -9.54 16.67 -16.46
C THR A 2 -9.87 17.77 -15.47
N LYS A 3 -11.11 18.28 -15.48
CA LYS A 3 -11.56 19.28 -14.50
C LYS A 3 -11.81 18.70 -13.10
N TYR A 4 -11.78 17.38 -12.98
CA TYR A 4 -12.21 16.62 -11.80
C TYR A 4 -11.11 15.73 -11.23
N GLY A 5 -9.88 15.87 -11.73
CA GLY A 5 -8.76 15.07 -11.27
C GLY A 5 -7.41 15.59 -11.76
N PHE A 6 -6.38 15.13 -11.07
CA PHE A 6 -4.98 15.40 -11.38
C PHE A 6 -4.20 14.09 -11.32
N GLY A 7 -3.00 14.05 -11.89
CA GLY A 7 -2.27 12.79 -11.94
C GLY A 7 -1.00 12.91 -12.76
N LYS A 8 -0.34 11.78 -12.91
CA LYS A 8 0.90 11.65 -13.66
C LYS A 8 1.12 10.23 -14.14
N THR A 9 2.10 10.07 -15.02
CA THR A 9 2.64 8.76 -15.38
C THR A 9 3.75 8.36 -14.40
N VAL A 10 3.94 7.05 -14.23
CA VAL A 10 5.02 6.47 -13.42
C VAL A 10 5.75 5.41 -14.23
N GLU A 11 7.06 5.34 -14.07
CA GLU A 11 7.95 4.41 -14.79
C GLU A 11 8.17 3.12 -13.98
N ILE A 12 7.08 2.54 -13.47
CA ILE A 12 7.09 1.31 -12.69
C ILE A 12 5.97 0.39 -13.18
N PRO A 13 6.11 -0.94 -13.06
CA PRO A 13 5.05 -1.88 -13.43
C PRO A 13 3.72 -1.58 -12.74
N PHE A 14 2.62 -1.99 -13.37
CA PHE A 14 1.27 -1.71 -12.88
C PHE A 14 1.03 -2.19 -11.43
N ASP A 15 1.40 -3.44 -11.12
CA ASP A 15 1.22 -4.01 -9.79
C ASP A 15 2.08 -3.29 -8.73
N ASP A 16 3.31 -2.94 -9.10
CA ASP A 16 4.20 -2.13 -8.26
C ASP A 16 3.63 -0.74 -8.00
N ALA A 17 2.98 -0.13 -9.01
CA ALA A 17 2.34 1.17 -8.86
C ALA A 17 1.21 1.12 -7.84
N ILE A 18 0.40 0.06 -7.83
CA ILE A 18 -0.67 -0.11 -6.82
C ILE A 18 -0.07 -0.16 -5.42
N VAL A 19 1.01 -0.93 -5.22
CA VAL A 19 1.70 -1.04 -3.92
C VAL A 19 2.27 0.31 -3.49
N HIS A 20 2.98 0.99 -4.40
CA HIS A 20 3.61 2.27 -4.09
C HIS A 20 2.58 3.38 -3.81
N VAL A 21 1.50 3.46 -4.59
CA VAL A 21 0.37 4.37 -4.35
C VAL A 21 -0.26 4.11 -3.00
N THR A 22 -0.49 2.83 -2.66
CA THR A 22 -1.08 2.45 -1.37
C THR A 22 -0.18 2.87 -0.21
N GLN A 23 1.13 2.66 -0.30
CA GLN A 23 2.07 3.08 0.74
C GLN A 23 2.11 4.60 0.88
N ALA A 24 2.25 5.33 -0.23
CA ALA A 24 2.30 6.79 -0.21
C ALA A 24 1.00 7.41 0.34
N LEU A 25 -0.16 6.79 0.07
CA LEU A 25 -1.44 7.17 0.68
C LEU A 25 -1.43 6.96 2.20
N GLN A 26 -0.92 5.82 2.68
CA GLN A 26 -0.82 5.53 4.11
C GLN A 26 0.09 6.51 4.84
N ASP A 27 1.21 6.91 4.23
CA ASP A 27 2.15 7.88 4.81
C ASP A 27 1.50 9.26 5.01
N GLU A 28 0.51 9.61 4.17
CA GLU A 28 -0.32 10.82 4.29
C GLU A 28 -1.59 10.62 5.14
N GLY A 29 -1.75 9.45 5.75
CA GLY A 29 -2.84 9.09 6.66
C GLY A 29 -4.12 8.60 5.98
N PHE A 30 -4.05 8.20 4.71
CA PHE A 30 -5.18 7.58 4.00
C PHE A 30 -5.10 6.04 4.09
N GLY A 31 -6.22 5.42 4.46
CA GLY A 31 -6.45 3.98 4.30
C GLY A 31 -7.22 3.67 3.02
N ILE A 32 -7.10 2.44 2.54
CA ILE A 32 -7.87 1.93 1.38
C ILE A 32 -9.14 1.26 1.91
N LEU A 33 -10.30 1.82 1.58
CA LEU A 33 -11.62 1.27 1.96
C LEU A 33 -12.23 0.38 0.88
N ALA A 34 -11.89 0.65 -0.38
CA ALA A 34 -12.38 -0.09 -1.52
C ALA A 34 -11.25 -0.32 -2.51
N ASP A 35 -11.25 -1.48 -3.13
CA ASP A 35 -10.27 -1.83 -4.14
C ASP A 35 -10.98 -2.54 -5.30
N ILE A 36 -11.22 -1.81 -6.39
CA ILE A 36 -12.11 -2.22 -7.48
C ILE A 36 -11.27 -2.57 -8.71
N ASP A 37 -11.30 -3.86 -9.10
CA ASP A 37 -10.62 -4.37 -10.29
C ASP A 37 -11.58 -4.26 -11.47
N VAL A 38 -11.44 -3.18 -12.23
CA VAL A 38 -12.34 -2.89 -13.35
C VAL A 38 -12.07 -3.87 -14.49
N ALA A 39 -10.80 -4.11 -14.82
CA ALA A 39 -10.41 -5.03 -15.89
C ALA A 39 -10.89 -6.46 -15.61
N GLY A 40 -10.64 -6.98 -14.41
CA GLY A 40 -11.13 -8.29 -13.99
C GLY A 40 -12.66 -8.36 -13.95
N THR A 41 -13.33 -7.27 -13.55
CA THR A 41 -14.80 -7.21 -13.57
C THR A 41 -15.36 -7.25 -14.99
N MET A 42 -14.81 -6.47 -15.93
CA MET A 42 -15.25 -6.46 -17.33
C MET A 42 -15.04 -7.82 -17.99
N LYS A 43 -13.89 -8.46 -17.74
CA LYS A 43 -13.64 -9.81 -18.22
C LYS A 43 -14.65 -10.81 -17.65
N LYS A 44 -14.89 -10.79 -16.35
CA LYS A 44 -15.79 -11.74 -15.67
C LYS A 44 -17.25 -11.55 -16.06
N LYS A 45 -17.72 -10.31 -16.25
CA LYS A 45 -19.14 -9.99 -16.43
C LYS A 45 -19.55 -9.88 -17.89
N LEU A 46 -18.66 -9.38 -18.75
CA LEU A 46 -18.94 -9.06 -20.14
C LEU A 46 -18.05 -9.83 -21.12
N ASN A 47 -17.09 -10.63 -20.63
CA ASN A 47 -16.06 -11.28 -21.45
C ASN A 47 -15.27 -10.31 -22.33
N GLN A 48 -15.10 -9.08 -21.87
CA GLN A 48 -14.35 -8.04 -22.56
C GLN A 48 -12.96 -7.91 -21.96
N ASP A 49 -11.94 -7.99 -22.82
CA ASP A 49 -10.56 -7.70 -22.46
C ASP A 49 -10.30 -6.20 -22.52
N MET A 50 -9.52 -5.70 -21.56
CA MET A 50 -9.06 -4.32 -21.50
C MET A 50 -7.72 -4.25 -20.77
N PRO A 51 -6.92 -3.19 -20.97
CA PRO A 51 -5.71 -2.96 -20.19
C PRO A 51 -5.98 -2.93 -18.67
N PRO A 52 -4.99 -3.26 -17.82
CA PRO A 52 -5.11 -3.19 -16.36
C PRO A 52 -5.68 -1.86 -15.87
N TYR A 53 -6.69 -1.94 -15.00
CA TYR A 53 -7.43 -0.78 -14.50
C TYR A 53 -7.96 -1.05 -13.10
N ARG A 54 -7.40 -0.35 -12.09
CA ARG A 54 -7.75 -0.44 -10.68
C ARG A 54 -8.28 0.91 -10.19
N ILE A 55 -9.33 0.89 -9.36
CA ILE A 55 -9.81 2.08 -8.64
C ILE A 55 -9.69 1.80 -7.14
N LEU A 56 -8.89 2.60 -6.46
CA LEU A 56 -8.70 2.59 -5.02
C LEU A 56 -9.57 3.67 -4.38
N GLY A 57 -10.36 3.30 -3.38
CA GLY A 57 -11.12 4.23 -2.54
C GLY A 57 -10.30 4.63 -1.32
N ALA A 58 -9.60 5.77 -1.38
CA ALA A 58 -8.75 6.26 -0.30
C ALA A 58 -9.53 7.17 0.67
N CYS A 59 -9.36 6.95 1.98
CA CYS A 59 -10.04 7.72 3.01
C CYS A 59 -9.12 8.04 4.20
N ASN A 60 -9.14 9.29 4.65
CA ASN A 60 -8.50 9.73 5.88
C ASN A 60 -9.59 9.88 6.97
N PRO A 61 -9.67 9.00 7.99
CA PRO A 61 -10.81 8.97 8.91
C PRO A 61 -11.05 10.28 9.68
N PRO A 62 -10.02 10.95 10.26
CA PRO A 62 -10.21 12.26 10.90
C PRO A 62 -10.80 13.33 9.97
N LEU A 63 -10.36 13.38 8.71
CA LEU A 63 -10.91 14.33 7.73
C LEU A 63 -12.34 13.96 7.32
N ALA A 64 -12.59 12.68 7.08
CA ALA A 64 -13.92 12.19 6.72
C ALA A 64 -14.94 12.43 7.85
N GLN A 65 -14.55 12.25 9.11
CA GLN A 65 -15.40 12.56 10.26
C GLN A 65 -15.80 14.04 10.27
N ARG A 66 -14.84 14.96 10.14
CA ARG A 66 -15.10 16.42 10.09
C ARG A 66 -16.05 16.79 8.94
N ALA A 67 -15.89 16.12 7.80
CA ALA A 67 -16.76 16.28 6.64
C ALA A 67 -18.21 15.86 6.97
N LEU A 68 -18.37 14.65 7.52
CA LEU A 68 -19.67 14.05 7.86
C LEU A 68 -20.41 14.82 8.95
N GLU A 69 -19.69 15.38 9.93
CA GLU A 69 -20.27 16.23 10.98
C GLU A 69 -20.81 17.55 10.40
N SER A 70 -20.19 18.08 9.35
CA SER A 70 -20.56 19.34 8.71
C SER A 70 -21.63 19.16 7.63
N GLU A 71 -21.60 18.04 6.91
CA GLU A 71 -22.57 17.64 5.89
C GLU A 71 -22.77 16.11 5.92
N PRO A 72 -23.81 15.60 6.59
CA PRO A 72 -24.05 14.16 6.68
C PRO A 72 -24.19 13.46 5.30
N SER A 73 -24.70 14.17 4.29
CA SER A 73 -24.90 13.62 2.94
C SER A 73 -23.60 13.57 2.12
N ILE A 74 -22.48 14.11 2.64
CA ILE A 74 -21.20 14.16 1.92
C ILE A 74 -20.64 12.77 1.63
N GLY A 75 -21.11 11.73 2.32
CA GLY A 75 -20.77 10.33 2.05
C GLY A 75 -21.07 9.90 0.60
N LEU A 76 -21.97 10.58 -0.11
CA LEU A 76 -22.22 10.37 -1.54
C LEU A 76 -21.01 10.72 -2.43
N LEU A 77 -20.08 11.52 -1.90
CA LEU A 77 -18.89 12.02 -2.58
C LEU A 77 -17.60 11.39 -2.03
N LEU A 78 -17.72 10.42 -1.11
CA LEU A 78 -16.60 9.70 -0.48
C LEU A 78 -16.59 8.23 -0.96
N PRO A 79 -15.44 7.55 -0.96
CA PRO A 79 -14.08 8.02 -0.64
C PRO A 79 -13.40 8.80 -1.79
N CYS A 80 -12.18 9.28 -1.57
CA CYS A 80 -11.37 9.87 -2.64
C CYS A 80 -10.88 8.76 -3.59
N ASN A 81 -11.37 8.78 -4.83
CA ASN A 81 -10.95 7.79 -5.83
C ASN A 81 -9.52 8.07 -6.30
N VAL A 82 -8.70 7.02 -6.35
CA VAL A 82 -7.39 7.00 -6.99
C VAL A 82 -7.38 5.89 -8.04
N VAL A 83 -7.21 6.27 -9.30
CA VAL A 83 -7.15 5.35 -10.44
C VAL A 83 -5.70 5.02 -10.73
N VAL A 84 -5.41 3.72 -10.81
CA VAL A 84 -4.17 3.21 -11.39
C VAL A 84 -4.57 2.45 -12.64
N ARG A 85 -4.11 2.88 -13.80
CA ARG A 85 -4.43 2.23 -15.08
C ARG A 85 -3.22 2.16 -15.99
N GLN A 86 -3.19 1.14 -16.82
CA GLN A 86 -2.24 1.05 -17.92
C GLN A 86 -2.95 1.44 -19.22
N ASP A 87 -2.28 2.20 -20.09
CA ASP A 87 -2.77 2.42 -21.46
C ASP A 87 -2.30 1.32 -22.42
N GLU A 88 -2.76 1.38 -23.68
CA GLU A 88 -2.40 0.40 -24.70
C GLU A 88 -0.89 0.38 -25.04
N ALA A 89 -0.18 1.48 -24.76
CA ALA A 89 1.27 1.56 -24.94
C ALA A 89 2.05 0.98 -23.74
N GLY A 90 1.35 0.53 -22.70
CA GLY A 90 1.96 -0.02 -21.48
C GLY A 90 2.31 1.04 -20.43
N THR A 91 2.00 2.32 -20.66
CA THR A 91 2.31 3.41 -19.72
C THR A 91 1.36 3.34 -18.54
N VAL A 92 1.90 3.40 -17.31
CA VAL A 92 1.09 3.42 -16.09
C VAL A 92 0.75 4.85 -15.70
N HIS A 93 -0.54 5.12 -15.56
CA HIS A 93 -1.12 6.39 -15.13
C HIS A 93 -1.65 6.25 -13.71
N VAL A 94 -1.30 7.20 -12.85
CA VAL A 94 -1.88 7.35 -11.51
C VAL A 94 -2.64 8.67 -11.47
N GLU A 95 -3.95 8.59 -11.23
CA GLU A 95 -4.87 9.72 -11.30
C GLU A 95 -5.68 9.80 -10.01
N PHE A 96 -5.73 10.98 -9.41
CA PHE A 96 -6.44 11.30 -8.19
C PHE A 96 -7.66 12.14 -8.53
N MET A 97 -8.81 11.79 -7.93
CA MET A 97 -9.95 12.70 -7.86
C MET A 97 -9.51 14.03 -7.23
N ASP A 98 -9.91 15.16 -7.81
CA ASP A 98 -9.68 16.48 -7.20
C ASP A 98 -10.78 16.78 -6.17
N PRO A 99 -10.48 16.80 -4.85
CA PRO A 99 -11.48 17.08 -3.83
C PRO A 99 -12.09 18.48 -3.97
N ASN A 100 -11.33 19.47 -4.47
CA ASN A 100 -11.87 20.82 -4.66
C ASN A 100 -12.96 20.81 -5.73
N ALA A 101 -12.75 20.10 -6.84
CA ALA A 101 -13.73 20.01 -7.92
C ALA A 101 -14.99 19.23 -7.51
N VAL A 102 -14.83 18.16 -6.73
CA VAL A 102 -15.95 17.30 -6.32
C VAL A 102 -16.75 17.91 -5.18
N LEU A 103 -16.07 18.48 -4.17
CA LEU A 103 -16.74 19.00 -2.98
C LEU A 103 -17.24 20.44 -3.16
N GLU A 104 -16.91 21.12 -4.26
CA GLU A 104 -17.55 22.38 -4.68
C GLU A 104 -19.08 22.23 -4.78
N LEU A 105 -19.57 21.05 -5.15
CA LEU A 105 -21.00 20.73 -5.25
C LEU A 105 -21.77 20.91 -3.93
N VAL A 106 -21.09 20.84 -2.78
CA VAL A 106 -21.69 20.99 -1.46
C VAL A 106 -21.94 22.48 -1.14
N ASN A 107 -21.20 23.40 -1.76
CA ASN A 107 -21.33 24.85 -1.61
C ASN A 107 -21.33 25.33 -0.14
N LYS A 108 -20.39 24.80 0.66
CA LYS A 108 -20.17 25.16 2.08
C LYS A 108 -18.71 25.57 2.31
N PRO A 109 -18.43 26.77 2.84
CA PRO A 109 -17.06 27.26 3.03
C PRO A 109 -16.17 26.33 3.86
N GLU A 110 -16.71 25.72 4.91
CA GLU A 110 -16.03 24.76 5.77
C GLU A 110 -15.61 23.49 5.03
N ILE A 111 -16.44 23.04 4.07
CA ILE A 111 -16.14 21.90 3.20
C ILE A 111 -15.10 22.28 2.15
N THR A 112 -15.13 23.49 1.60
CA THR A 112 -14.12 23.98 0.66
C THR A 112 -12.72 24.02 1.29
N ALA A 113 -12.62 24.50 2.54
CA ALA A 113 -11.36 24.50 3.28
C ALA A 113 -10.84 23.07 3.53
N LEU A 114 -11.73 22.16 3.91
CA LEU A 114 -11.40 20.75 4.09
C LEU A 114 -10.94 20.09 2.78
N ALA A 115 -11.63 20.37 1.67
CA ALA A 115 -11.29 19.87 0.34
C ALA A 115 -9.85 20.26 -0.05
N SER A 116 -9.47 21.51 0.25
CA SER A 116 -8.12 22.00 -0.01
C SER A 116 -7.06 21.28 0.85
N GLU A 117 -7.36 20.98 2.11
CA GLU A 117 -6.48 20.18 2.97
C GLU A 117 -6.28 18.76 2.41
N VAL A 118 -7.37 18.10 2.01
CA VAL A 118 -7.32 16.75 1.41
C VAL A 118 -6.53 16.78 0.11
N ARG A 119 -6.77 17.77 -0.76
CA ARG A 119 -6.07 17.93 -2.03
C ARG A 119 -4.57 18.09 -1.85
N GLN A 120 -4.13 18.92 -0.91
CA GLN A 120 -2.70 19.10 -0.60
C GLN A 120 -2.02 17.79 -0.15
N ARG A 121 -2.73 16.95 0.62
CA ARG A 121 -2.20 15.63 0.99
C ARG A 121 -2.07 14.72 -0.22
N LEU A 122 -3.11 14.64 -1.07
CA LEU A 122 -3.08 13.83 -2.29
C LEU A 122 -2.02 14.33 -3.30
N GLU A 123 -1.76 15.64 -3.35
CA GLU A 123 -0.65 16.21 -4.12
C GLU A 123 0.72 15.72 -3.60
N ARG A 124 0.91 15.62 -2.29
CA ARG A 124 2.15 15.05 -1.72
C ARG A 124 2.31 13.57 -2.06
N VAL A 125 1.23 12.79 -2.04
CA VAL A 125 1.24 11.41 -2.56
C VAL A 125 1.70 11.39 -4.02
N SER A 126 1.10 12.22 -4.87
CA SER A 126 1.48 12.32 -6.29
C SER A 126 2.96 12.68 -6.49
N VAL A 127 3.50 13.60 -5.69
CA VAL A 127 4.93 13.96 -5.72
C VAL A 127 5.81 12.79 -5.30
N ALA A 128 5.47 12.10 -4.21
CA ALA A 128 6.27 10.97 -3.67
C ALA A 128 6.46 9.83 -4.68
N LEU A 129 5.48 9.60 -5.55
CA LEU A 129 5.56 8.62 -6.63
C LEU A 129 6.61 8.97 -7.73
N GLY A 130 7.36 10.07 -7.58
CA GLY A 130 8.20 10.69 -8.62
C GLY A 130 9.69 10.66 -8.32
N GLY A 131 10.13 9.88 -7.33
CA GLY A 131 11.55 9.65 -7.06
C GLY A 131 12.19 8.75 -8.12
N SER A 132 13.39 9.13 -8.57
CA SER A 132 14.22 8.42 -9.54
C SER A 132 14.64 7.01 -9.07
N GLU A 133 15.02 6.16 -10.03
CA GLU A 133 15.49 4.77 -9.85
C GLU A 133 16.54 4.58 -8.74
N GLU A 134 17.29 5.64 -8.40
CA GLU A 134 18.35 5.62 -7.39
C GLU A 134 17.85 5.46 -5.95
N ALA A 135 16.66 5.96 -5.59
CA ALA A 135 16.10 5.71 -4.25
C ALA A 135 15.60 4.27 -4.10
N ARG A 136 15.18 3.67 -5.23
CA ARG A 136 14.54 2.35 -5.32
C ARG A 136 15.54 1.20 -5.25
N SER A 137 16.73 1.38 -5.83
CA SER A 137 17.81 0.38 -5.72
C SER A 137 18.28 0.25 -4.28
N THR A 138 18.50 1.35 -3.56
CA THR A 138 18.93 1.32 -2.16
C THR A 138 17.91 0.67 -1.23
N GLN A 139 16.61 0.95 -1.35
CA GLN A 139 15.62 0.42 -0.41
C GLN A 139 15.26 -1.05 -0.69
N THR A 140 15.29 -1.47 -1.96
CA THR A 140 15.07 -2.87 -2.34
C THR A 140 16.31 -3.73 -2.04
N ASP A 141 17.52 -3.20 -2.26
CA ASP A 141 18.75 -3.87 -1.83
C ASP A 141 18.86 -3.95 -0.31
N GLU A 142 18.54 -2.89 0.44
CA GLU A 142 18.61 -2.92 1.90
C GLU A 142 17.57 -3.87 2.51
N SER A 143 16.33 -3.88 2.00
CA SER A 143 15.30 -4.80 2.48
C SER A 143 15.60 -6.26 2.11
N MET A 144 16.06 -6.55 0.89
CA MET A 144 16.48 -7.89 0.50
C MET A 144 17.80 -8.32 1.17
N ALA A 145 18.73 -7.40 1.41
CA ALA A 145 19.95 -7.67 2.17
C ALA A 145 19.61 -7.99 3.63
N LYS A 146 18.72 -7.24 4.27
CA LYS A 146 18.24 -7.51 5.64
C LYS A 146 17.56 -8.88 5.71
N VAL A 147 16.66 -9.21 4.77
CA VAL A 147 16.03 -10.55 4.71
C VAL A 147 17.05 -11.66 4.50
N LYS A 148 18.05 -11.47 3.64
CA LYS A 148 19.14 -12.45 3.44
C LYS A 148 19.98 -12.61 4.70
N VAL A 149 20.36 -11.52 5.36
CA VAL A 149 21.14 -11.53 6.61
C VAL A 149 20.37 -12.18 7.75
N ASP A 150 19.07 -11.93 7.87
CA ASP A 150 18.22 -12.50 8.92
C ASP A 150 17.92 -13.99 8.69
N THR A 151 17.95 -14.47 7.45
CA THR A 151 17.68 -15.88 7.09
C THR A 151 18.94 -16.75 6.95
N GLN A 152 20.11 -16.15 6.75
CA GLN A 152 21.40 -16.83 6.64
C GLN A 152 21.73 -17.76 7.82
N PRO A 153 21.47 -17.38 9.09
CA PRO A 153 21.74 -18.24 10.23
C PRO A 153 20.85 -19.49 10.25
N MET A 154 19.60 -19.39 9.77
CA MET A 154 18.70 -20.54 9.70
C MET A 154 19.15 -21.55 8.65
N LEU A 155 19.53 -21.08 7.46
CA LEU A 155 20.02 -21.93 6.37
C LEU A 155 21.29 -22.67 6.78
N ALA A 156 22.24 -21.98 7.42
CA ALA A 156 23.46 -22.59 7.93
C ALA A 156 23.20 -23.64 9.03
N SER A 157 22.19 -23.42 9.88
CA SER A 157 21.80 -24.39 10.92
C SER A 157 21.14 -25.64 10.32
N MET A 158 20.32 -25.51 9.28
CA MET A 158 19.73 -26.67 8.57
C MET A 158 20.79 -27.52 7.88
N GLU A 159 21.78 -26.89 7.25
CA GLU A 159 22.86 -27.59 6.57
C GLU A 159 23.73 -28.40 7.56
N LYS A 160 24.02 -27.84 8.75
CA LYS A 160 24.72 -28.55 9.83
C LYS A 160 23.94 -29.76 10.36
N ILE A 161 22.61 -29.65 10.47
CA ILE A 161 21.75 -30.78 10.88
C ILE A 161 21.79 -31.89 9.84
N HIS A 162 21.76 -31.55 8.55
CA HIS A 162 21.82 -32.53 7.46
C HIS A 162 23.18 -33.23 7.34
N GLN A 163 24.27 -32.56 7.73
CA GLN A 163 25.64 -33.10 7.67
C GLN A 163 26.04 -33.90 8.92
N ALA A 164 25.28 -33.83 10.01
CA ALA A 164 25.57 -34.57 11.24
C ALA A 164 25.34 -36.08 11.04
N GLN A 165 26.40 -36.87 11.23
CA GLN A 165 26.36 -38.33 11.10
C GLN A 165 25.98 -39.05 12.40
N ASP A 166 26.12 -38.38 13.55
CA ASP A 166 25.76 -38.89 14.88
C ASP A 166 24.31 -38.51 15.24
N PRO A 167 23.42 -39.48 15.51
CA PRO A 167 22.04 -39.23 15.91
C PRO A 167 21.87 -38.35 17.16
N GLN A 168 22.80 -38.41 18.14
CA GLN A 168 22.71 -37.58 19.34
C GLN A 168 23.05 -36.12 19.03
N GLU A 169 24.05 -35.90 18.19
CA GLU A 169 24.45 -34.56 17.75
C GLU A 169 23.40 -33.93 16.83
N GLN A 170 22.79 -34.72 15.94
CA GLN A 170 21.68 -34.27 15.10
C GLN A 170 20.48 -33.81 15.95
N GLN A 171 20.18 -34.53 17.04
CA GLN A 171 19.10 -34.15 17.96
C GLN A 171 19.43 -32.88 18.76
N ARG A 172 20.70 -32.66 19.14
CA ARG A 172 21.15 -31.41 19.78
C ARG A 172 21.01 -30.22 18.84
N LEU A 173 21.53 -30.32 17.62
CA LEU A 173 21.48 -29.27 16.60
C LEU A 173 20.03 -28.92 16.20
N MET A 174 19.14 -29.92 16.13
CA MET A 174 17.72 -29.68 15.85
C MET A 174 17.04 -28.83 16.94
N ARG A 175 17.36 -29.06 18.22
CA ARG A 175 16.80 -28.26 19.33
C ARG A 175 17.29 -26.82 19.28
N GLU A 176 18.58 -26.62 18.99
CA GLU A 176 19.19 -25.30 18.84
C GLU A 176 18.57 -24.53 17.66
N HIS A 177 18.36 -25.20 16.51
CA HIS A 177 17.70 -24.61 15.36
C HIS A 177 16.25 -24.18 15.64
N ILE A 178 15.47 -25.01 16.34
CA ILE A 178 14.09 -24.66 16.72
C ILE A 178 14.05 -23.44 17.66
N GLN A 179 15.02 -23.32 18.57
CA GLN A 179 15.12 -22.17 19.46
C GLN A 179 15.44 -20.88 18.68
N GLN A 180 16.45 -20.96 17.81
CA GLN A 180 16.85 -19.85 16.94
C GLN A 180 15.70 -19.40 16.03
N MET A 181 14.94 -20.34 15.46
CA MET A 181 13.77 -20.05 14.64
C MET A 181 12.70 -19.28 15.40
N ARG A 182 12.45 -19.63 16.67
CA ARG A 182 11.50 -18.90 17.53
C ARG A 182 11.97 -17.48 17.85
N GLU A 183 13.27 -17.28 18.03
CA GLU A 183 13.85 -15.97 18.32
C GLU A 183 13.77 -15.04 17.10
N THR A 184 14.12 -15.53 15.91
CA THR A 184 13.97 -14.76 14.67
C THR A 184 12.51 -14.48 14.32
N MET A 185 11.61 -15.44 14.53
CA MET A 185 10.16 -15.21 14.35
C MET A 185 9.62 -14.14 15.31
N ARG A 186 10.19 -14.01 16.52
CA ARG A 186 9.84 -12.91 17.44
C ARG A 186 10.43 -11.57 17.00
N SER A 187 11.66 -11.53 16.50
CA SER A 187 12.26 -10.28 16.02
C SER A 187 11.55 -9.76 14.77
N MET A 188 11.12 -10.64 13.87
CA MET A 188 10.30 -10.30 12.70
C MET A 188 8.84 -9.95 13.08
N GLY A 189 8.28 -10.62 14.09
CA GLY A 189 6.94 -10.32 14.62
C GLY A 189 6.83 -9.00 15.38
N GLY A 190 7.96 -8.44 15.85
CA GLY A 190 8.04 -7.15 16.54
C GLY A 190 7.80 -5.95 15.62
N GLU A 191 8.10 -6.06 14.32
CA GLU A 191 7.80 -5.02 13.32
C GLU A 191 6.35 -5.10 12.79
N MET A 192 5.60 -6.18 13.09
CA MET A 192 4.16 -6.32 12.74
C MET A 192 3.20 -6.17 13.94
N HIS A 193 3.69 -6.12 15.19
CA HIS A 193 2.85 -5.99 16.40
C HIS A 193 2.80 -4.57 17.00
N GLY A 194 3.06 -3.55 16.18
CA GLY A 194 2.77 -2.15 16.51
C GLY A 194 1.35 -1.70 16.18
N LYS A 195 0.34 -2.59 16.10
CA LYS A 195 -1.09 -2.24 15.98
C LYS A 195 -1.98 -3.49 16.09
N CYS A 196 -2.10 -4.06 17.28
CA CYS A 196 -3.28 -4.86 17.62
C CYS A 196 -3.68 -4.52 19.05
N MET A 197 -4.32 -3.37 19.21
CA MET A 197 -5.07 -3.04 20.42
C MET A 197 -6.54 -3.31 20.11
N CYS A 198 -6.99 -4.53 20.41
CA CYS A 198 -8.35 -4.82 20.90
C CYS A 198 -8.50 -6.32 21.16
N CYS A 199 -8.48 -6.70 22.45
CA CYS A 199 -9.43 -7.66 23.05
C CYS A 199 -9.14 -7.83 24.56
N GLY A 200 -10.03 -7.27 25.37
CA GLY A 200 -10.56 -7.91 26.58
C GLY A 200 -9.83 -7.69 27.92
N HIS A 201 -10.27 -6.70 28.69
CA HIS A 201 -10.94 -6.89 29.99
C HIS A 201 -11.88 -5.70 30.24
#